data_AF-A0AAE2BNK7-F1
#
_entry.id   AF-A0AAE2BNK7-F1
#
_cell.length_a   1.000
_cell.length_b   1.000
_cell.length_c   1.000
_cell.angle_alpha   90.00
_cell.angle_beta   90.00
_cell.angle_gamma   90.00
#
_symmetry.space_group_name_H-M   'P 1'
#
loop_
_entity.id
_entity.type
_entity.pdbx_description
1 polymer ?
#
loop_
_entity_poly.entity_id
_entity_poly.type
_entity_poly.pdbx_seq_one_letter_code
_entity_poly.pdbx_strand_id
1 'polypeptide(L)'
;MAEIEVPPYFLCPITLDLMKDPVTVSTGITYDRDSIEEWIFSQRNNTCPVTKQLLVDPELTPNITLRRLIQSWCTLHASHGVERLPTPKAPVSKPQLMKLLKDANSPQKQIKCLETLKSMASQNQTNKRCMEAAGAAEFLASLVIKKTLEASRGEDSEFDPSDSRKACDEALSVLYSLQLSESGLKSLNNTEFVESLTLVMQSGSYESRAYSVMLLKSMLEVADPSLLINLQPEFFAELAQILNDQISQKASKATLKVLIIACPWGRNRIKAVESGSVPVLIDLLLDSYERRACEMMLTVLDLLCLCAEGRAELLKHGAGLAIVSKKILRVSQAASERAVRILHSVARFSATPRVLQEMLQIGIVTKLCLVVQVECGSKTKERARDMLKLHARAWRNSACIPKNLISSYPS
;
A
#
# COMPACT_ATOMS: atom_id res chain seq x y z
N MET A 1 13.90 -8.73 -46.04
CA MET A 1 12.52 -8.22 -46.03
C MET A 1 12.62 -6.74 -45.71
N ALA A 2 12.00 -5.86 -46.50
CA ALA A 2 12.03 -4.43 -46.20
C ALA A 2 11.30 -4.20 -44.87
N GLU A 3 11.99 -3.56 -43.93
CA GLU A 3 11.41 -3.15 -42.66
C GLU A 3 10.33 -2.10 -42.96
N ILE A 4 9.10 -2.34 -42.54
CA ILE A 4 8.02 -1.38 -42.79
C ILE A 4 8.23 -0.19 -41.87
N GLU A 5 8.50 0.95 -42.47
CA GLU A 5 8.60 2.21 -41.75
C GLU A 5 7.20 2.70 -41.39
N VAL A 6 6.93 2.77 -40.08
CA VAL A 6 5.68 3.34 -39.56
C VAL A 6 5.68 4.85 -39.84
N PRO A 7 4.66 5.41 -40.49
CA PRO A 7 4.59 6.85 -40.71
C PRO A 7 4.71 7.63 -39.39
N PRO A 8 5.61 8.63 -39.28
CA PRO A 8 5.88 9.31 -38.00
C PRO A 8 4.66 9.95 -37.34
N TYR A 9 3.68 10.38 -38.13
CA TYR A 9 2.42 10.97 -37.65
C TYR A 9 1.45 9.95 -37.04
N PHE A 10 1.77 8.64 -37.09
CA PHE A 10 1.05 7.60 -36.35
C PHE A 10 1.69 7.25 -35.01
N LEU A 11 2.88 7.78 -34.73
CA LEU A 11 3.62 7.51 -33.52
C LEU A 11 3.23 8.51 -32.42
N CYS A 12 3.06 8.00 -31.20
CA CYS A 12 2.83 8.81 -30.02
C CYS A 12 4.08 9.63 -29.72
N PRO A 13 4.01 10.97 -29.58
CA PRO A 13 5.20 11.78 -29.28
C PRO A 13 5.86 11.49 -27.92
N ILE A 14 5.17 10.78 -27.01
CA ILE A 14 5.71 10.40 -25.69
C ILE A 14 6.47 9.08 -25.78
N THR A 15 5.83 8.04 -26.33
CA THR A 15 6.40 6.67 -26.32
C THR A 15 7.16 6.34 -27.59
N LEU A 16 6.93 7.10 -28.67
CA LEU A 16 7.39 6.82 -30.04
C LEU A 16 6.82 5.51 -30.62
N ASP A 17 5.81 4.93 -29.97
CA ASP A 17 5.08 3.75 -30.43
C ASP A 17 3.83 4.12 -31.23
N LEU A 18 3.34 3.20 -32.03
CA LEU A 18 2.09 3.34 -32.79
C LEU A 18 0.91 3.63 -31.86
N MET A 19 0.19 4.72 -32.11
CA MET A 19 -0.98 5.13 -31.30
C MET A 19 -2.14 4.13 -31.46
N LYS A 20 -2.66 3.64 -30.34
CA LYS A 20 -3.82 2.72 -30.28
C LYS A 20 -5.11 3.48 -30.13
N ASP A 21 -5.11 4.52 -29.29
CA ASP A 21 -6.25 5.40 -29.06
C ASP A 21 -5.80 6.86 -29.19
N PRO A 22 -5.66 7.40 -30.42
CA PRO A 22 -5.17 8.75 -30.61
C PRO A 22 -6.17 9.78 -30.08
N VAL A 23 -5.66 10.70 -29.24
CA VAL A 23 -6.40 11.80 -28.62
C VAL A 23 -5.62 13.10 -28.72
N THR A 24 -6.33 14.20 -28.96
CA THR A 24 -5.78 15.54 -29.12
C THR A 24 -6.01 16.35 -27.86
N VAL A 25 -4.95 16.96 -27.34
CA VAL A 25 -5.03 17.93 -26.22
C VAL A 25 -5.32 19.34 -26.74
N SER A 26 -5.66 20.26 -25.85
CA SER A 26 -5.97 21.68 -26.18
C SER A 26 -4.90 22.42 -26.99
N THR A 27 -3.64 21.98 -26.95
CA THR A 27 -2.54 22.53 -27.76
C THR A 27 -2.50 22.02 -29.21
N GLY A 28 -3.42 21.13 -29.59
CA GLY A 28 -3.55 20.58 -30.94
C GLY A 28 -2.66 19.36 -31.23
N ILE A 29 -1.82 18.94 -30.29
CA ILE A 29 -0.97 17.74 -30.45
C ILE A 29 -1.77 16.48 -30.12
N THR A 30 -1.61 15.44 -30.95
CA THR A 30 -2.21 14.12 -30.74
C THR A 30 -1.21 13.17 -30.09
N TYR A 31 -1.68 12.42 -29.10
CA TYR A 31 -0.93 11.40 -28.36
C TYR A 31 -1.74 10.11 -28.32
N ASP A 32 -1.09 9.00 -27.96
CA ASP A 32 -1.82 7.84 -27.47
C ASP A 32 -2.46 8.17 -26.10
N ARG A 33 -3.73 7.79 -25.91
CA ARG A 33 -4.51 8.11 -24.71
C ARG A 33 -3.80 7.69 -23.42
N ASP A 34 -3.34 6.44 -23.34
CA ASP A 34 -2.76 5.92 -22.09
C ASP A 34 -1.51 6.72 -21.71
N SER A 35 -0.70 7.07 -22.71
CA SER A 35 0.54 7.83 -22.52
C SER A 35 0.29 9.26 -22.02
N ILE A 36 -0.65 9.98 -22.63
CA ILE A 36 -0.95 11.37 -22.22
C ILE A 36 -1.74 11.41 -20.90
N GLU A 37 -2.58 10.41 -20.64
CA GLU A 37 -3.27 10.29 -19.37
C GLU A 37 -2.30 10.01 -18.22
N GLU A 38 -1.31 9.14 -18.41
CA GLU A 38 -0.26 8.90 -17.41
C GLU A 38 0.52 10.19 -17.11
N TRP A 39 0.90 10.94 -18.14
CA TRP A 39 1.60 12.22 -18.01
C TRP A 39 0.79 13.24 -17.20
N ILE A 40 -0.48 13.45 -17.55
CA ILE A 40 -1.32 14.48 -16.92
C ILE A 40 -1.72 14.06 -15.51
N PHE A 41 -2.26 12.85 -15.36
CA PHE A 41 -2.98 12.46 -14.15
C PHE A 41 -2.11 11.67 -13.17
N SER A 42 -1.26 10.76 -13.65
CA SER A 42 -0.41 9.95 -12.76
C SER A 42 0.85 10.69 -12.35
N GLN A 43 1.48 11.42 -13.26
CA GLN A 43 2.69 12.23 -12.97
C GLN A 43 2.36 13.66 -12.52
N ARG A 44 1.09 14.06 -12.53
CA ARG A 44 0.59 15.40 -12.15
C ARG A 44 1.20 16.55 -12.95
N ASN A 45 1.51 16.33 -14.23
CA ASN A 45 1.98 17.40 -15.11
C ASN A 45 0.80 18.18 -15.70
N ASN A 46 0.90 19.51 -15.74
CA ASN A 46 -0.11 20.40 -16.30
C ASN A 46 0.32 21.04 -17.64
N THR A 47 1.40 20.53 -18.25
CA THR A 47 1.94 21.05 -19.52
C THR A 47 1.87 19.99 -20.61
N CYS A 48 1.73 20.45 -21.85
CA CYS A 48 1.84 19.60 -23.02
C CYS A 48 3.28 19.06 -23.15
N PRO A 49 3.50 17.74 -23.28
CA PRO A 49 4.83 17.15 -23.39
C PRO A 49 5.71 17.77 -24.49
N VAL A 50 5.10 18.08 -25.64
CA VAL A 50 5.80 18.63 -26.81
C VAL A 50 5.90 20.15 -26.73
N THR A 51 4.77 20.86 -26.64
CA THR A 51 4.77 22.33 -26.75
C THR A 51 5.19 23.04 -25.46
N LYS A 52 5.24 22.32 -24.34
CA LYS A 52 5.48 22.86 -22.98
C LYS A 52 4.46 23.92 -22.54
N GLN A 53 3.40 24.14 -23.30
CA GLN A 53 2.32 25.06 -22.95
C GLN A 53 1.41 24.44 -21.89
N LEU A 54 0.80 25.29 -21.06
CA LEU A 54 -0.16 24.87 -20.04
C LEU A 54 -1.42 24.28 -20.69
N LEU A 55 -1.84 23.11 -20.22
CA LEU A 55 -3.12 22.51 -20.60
C LEU A 55 -4.23 23.16 -19.78
N VAL A 56 -4.92 24.13 -20.39
CA VAL A 56 -6.00 24.89 -19.73
C VAL A 56 -7.20 24.00 -19.41
N ASP A 57 -7.43 22.99 -20.25
CA ASP A 57 -8.44 21.95 -20.06
C ASP A 57 -7.78 20.56 -20.21
N PRO A 58 -7.89 19.67 -19.20
CA PRO A 58 -7.41 18.29 -19.29
C PRO A 58 -8.31 17.39 -20.14
N GLU A 59 -9.40 17.90 -20.74
CA GLU A 59 -10.27 17.12 -21.60
C GLU A 59 -9.55 16.69 -22.90
N LEU A 60 -9.55 15.37 -23.14
CA LEU A 60 -8.87 14.73 -24.26
C LEU A 60 -9.87 14.50 -25.40
N THR A 61 -9.71 15.23 -26.50
CA THR A 61 -10.58 15.10 -27.67
C THR A 61 -10.17 13.88 -28.51
N PRO A 62 -11.02 12.86 -28.71
CA PRO A 62 -10.66 11.71 -29.54
C PRO A 62 -10.36 12.09 -31.00
N ASN A 63 -9.19 11.71 -31.53
CA ASN A 63 -8.86 11.90 -32.94
C ASN A 63 -9.31 10.66 -33.75
N ILE A 64 -10.61 10.59 -34.02
CA ILE A 64 -11.25 9.45 -34.69
C ILE A 64 -10.71 9.27 -36.12
N THR A 65 -10.41 10.37 -36.82
CA THR A 65 -9.85 10.34 -38.17
C THR A 65 -8.49 9.67 -38.18
N LEU A 66 -7.57 10.10 -37.31
CA LEU A 66 -6.23 9.51 -37.21
C LEU A 66 -6.30 8.03 -36.82
N ARG A 67 -7.21 7.67 -35.92
CA ARG A 67 -7.45 6.27 -35.55
C ARG A 67 -7.83 5.41 -36.74
N ARG A 68 -8.78 5.89 -37.57
CA ARG A 68 -9.20 5.17 -38.79
C ARG A 68 -8.05 5.03 -39.78
N LEU A 69 -7.23 6.06 -39.93
CA LEU A 69 -6.04 6.02 -40.78
C LEU A 69 -5.01 4.99 -40.29
N ILE A 70 -4.72 4.97 -38.98
CA ILE A 70 -3.82 3.99 -38.36
C ILE A 70 -4.36 2.57 -38.56
N GLN A 71 -5.65 2.33 -38.30
CA GLN A 71 -6.26 1.01 -38.48
C GLN A 71 -6.25 0.55 -39.95
N SER A 72 -6.50 1.46 -40.89
CA SER A 72 -6.40 1.19 -42.33
C SER A 72 -4.97 0.81 -42.71
N TRP A 73 -3.99 1.58 -42.23
CA TRP A 73 -2.58 1.31 -42.44
C TRP A 73 -2.16 -0.06 -41.87
N CYS A 74 -2.59 -0.40 -40.65
CA CYS A 74 -2.33 -1.73 -40.06
C CYS A 74 -2.91 -2.84 -40.92
N THR A 75 -4.13 -2.65 -41.45
CA THR A 75 -4.81 -3.65 -42.28
C THR A 75 -4.08 -3.87 -43.61
N LEU A 76 -3.58 -2.79 -44.25
CA LEU A 76 -2.82 -2.87 -45.50
C LEU A 76 -1.47 -3.59 -45.31
N HIS A 77 -0.87 -3.49 -44.12
CA HIS A 77 0.45 -4.06 -43.82
C HIS A 77 0.38 -5.35 -42.99
N ALA A 78 -0.82 -5.94 -42.83
CA ALA A 78 -1.03 -7.16 -42.06
C ALA A 78 -0.21 -8.36 -42.59
N SER A 79 -0.02 -8.44 -43.92
CA SER A 79 0.80 -9.47 -44.58
C SER A 79 2.30 -9.40 -44.23
N HIS A 80 2.73 -8.31 -43.62
CA HIS A 80 4.10 -8.08 -43.21
C HIS A 80 4.28 -8.09 -41.68
N GLY A 81 3.30 -8.64 -40.95
CA GLY A 81 3.37 -8.82 -39.50
C GLY A 81 2.84 -7.66 -38.66
N VAL A 82 2.22 -6.63 -39.26
CA VAL A 82 1.57 -5.56 -38.51
C VAL A 82 0.22 -6.02 -38.00
N GLU A 83 0.07 -6.15 -36.68
CA GLU A 83 -1.19 -6.54 -36.06
C GLU A 83 -2.26 -5.45 -36.16
N ARG A 84 -3.51 -5.87 -36.37
CA ARG A 84 -4.65 -4.95 -36.37
C ARG A 84 -4.96 -4.50 -34.95
N LEU A 85 -4.87 -3.20 -34.70
CA LEU A 85 -5.25 -2.62 -33.42
C LEU A 85 -6.78 -2.69 -33.20
N PRO A 86 -7.26 -3.26 -32.09
CA PRO A 86 -8.68 -3.30 -31.77
C PRO A 86 -9.21 -1.88 -31.55
N THR A 87 -10.46 -1.62 -31.96
CA THR A 87 -11.10 -0.33 -31.69
C THR A 87 -11.33 -0.19 -30.18
N PRO A 88 -10.84 0.88 -29.54
CA PRO A 88 -11.14 1.17 -28.14
C PRO A 88 -12.66 1.26 -27.94
N LYS A 89 -13.20 0.55 -26.94
CA LYS A 89 -14.62 0.62 -26.60
C LYS A 89 -14.98 2.04 -26.20
N ALA A 90 -16.14 2.52 -26.67
CA ALA A 90 -16.61 3.86 -26.33
C ALA A 90 -16.69 4.05 -24.80
N PRO A 91 -16.33 5.24 -24.27
CA PRO A 91 -16.47 5.53 -22.85
C PRO A 91 -17.92 5.32 -22.39
N VAL A 92 -18.08 4.83 -21.16
CA VAL A 92 -19.41 4.61 -20.56
C VAL A 92 -20.17 5.93 -20.50
N SER A 93 -21.42 5.94 -20.99
CA SER A 93 -22.26 7.13 -20.90
C SER A 93 -22.74 7.36 -19.46
N LYS A 94 -22.60 8.61 -18.98
CA LYS A 94 -23.09 9.04 -17.66
C LYS A 94 -24.56 8.64 -17.37
N PRO A 95 -25.54 8.79 -18.28
CA PRO A 95 -26.93 8.38 -18.00
C PRO A 95 -27.09 6.86 -17.83
N GLN A 96 -26.35 6.05 -18.60
CA GLN A 96 -26.36 4.59 -18.44
C GLN A 96 -25.82 4.19 -17.06
N LEU A 97 -24.75 4.85 -16.62
CA LEU A 97 -24.16 4.58 -15.32
C LEU A 97 -25.10 4.98 -14.17
N MET A 98 -25.72 6.15 -14.23
CA MET A 98 -26.71 6.58 -13.23
C MET A 98 -27.88 5.61 -13.12
N LYS A 99 -28.35 5.07 -14.25
CA LYS A 99 -29.38 4.04 -14.28
C LYS A 99 -28.90 2.75 -13.59
N LEU A 100 -27.67 2.30 -13.88
CA LEU A 100 -27.10 1.10 -13.25
C LEU A 100 -26.94 1.26 -11.73
N LEU A 101 -26.47 2.40 -11.25
CA LEU A 101 -26.36 2.68 -9.81
C LEU A 101 -27.74 2.69 -9.14
N LYS A 102 -28.75 3.24 -9.81
CA LYS A 102 -30.14 3.20 -9.31
C LYS A 102 -30.67 1.77 -9.26
N ASP A 103 -30.49 1.00 -10.32
CA ASP A 103 -30.93 -0.39 -10.42
C ASP A 103 -30.21 -1.30 -9.40
N ALA A 104 -28.95 -0.98 -9.05
CA ALA A 104 -28.17 -1.71 -8.05
C ALA A 104 -28.71 -1.59 -6.61
N ASN A 105 -29.60 -0.63 -6.33
CA ASN A 105 -30.31 -0.56 -5.05
C ASN A 105 -31.37 -1.67 -4.90
N SER A 106 -31.83 -2.26 -6.00
CA SER A 106 -32.79 -3.36 -5.98
C SER A 106 -32.07 -4.69 -5.73
N PRO A 107 -32.41 -5.44 -4.66
CA PRO A 107 -31.71 -6.69 -4.31
C PRO A 107 -31.63 -7.70 -5.47
N GLN A 108 -32.71 -7.84 -6.25
CA GLN A 108 -32.81 -8.78 -7.38
C GLN A 108 -31.83 -8.48 -8.52
N LYS A 109 -31.44 -7.22 -8.72
CA LYS A 109 -30.55 -6.78 -9.81
C LYS A 109 -29.15 -6.44 -9.33
N GLN A 110 -28.95 -6.33 -8.01
CA GLN A 110 -27.75 -5.80 -7.38
C GLN A 110 -26.47 -6.48 -7.88
N ILE A 111 -26.38 -7.80 -7.76
CA ILE A 111 -25.18 -8.56 -8.18
C ILE A 111 -24.87 -8.34 -9.66
N LYS A 112 -25.89 -8.47 -10.53
CA LYS A 112 -25.73 -8.27 -11.98
C LYS A 112 -25.27 -6.84 -12.33
N CYS A 113 -25.78 -5.84 -11.62
CA CYS A 113 -25.35 -4.46 -11.78
C CYS A 113 -23.88 -4.27 -11.32
N LEU A 114 -23.48 -4.87 -10.20
CA LEU A 114 -22.09 -4.82 -9.70
C LEU A 114 -21.11 -5.50 -10.67
N GLU A 115 -21.45 -6.68 -11.20
CA GLU A 115 -20.67 -7.37 -12.24
C GLU A 115 -20.51 -6.50 -13.50
N THR A 116 -21.58 -5.79 -13.88
CA THR A 116 -21.54 -4.85 -15.00
C THR A 116 -20.62 -3.66 -14.71
N LEU A 117 -20.69 -3.09 -13.49
CA LEU A 117 -19.80 -2.00 -13.07
C LEU A 117 -18.33 -2.45 -13.05
N LYS A 118 -18.04 -3.68 -12.61
CA LYS A 118 -16.69 -4.26 -12.66
C LYS A 118 -16.17 -4.44 -14.08
N SER A 119 -17.03 -4.94 -14.98
CA SER A 119 -16.72 -5.04 -16.40
C SER A 119 -16.45 -3.67 -17.03
N MET A 120 -17.15 -2.61 -16.60
CA MET A 120 -16.89 -1.24 -17.05
C MET A 120 -15.56 -0.69 -16.52
N ALA A 121 -15.27 -0.87 -15.23
CA ALA A 121 -14.05 -0.39 -14.58
C ALA A 121 -12.77 -1.05 -15.12
N SER A 122 -12.86 -2.32 -15.54
CA SER A 122 -11.72 -3.07 -16.08
C SER A 122 -11.34 -2.70 -17.52
N GLN A 123 -12.19 -1.99 -18.26
CA GLN A 123 -11.96 -1.73 -19.69
C GLN A 123 -10.94 -0.63 -19.98
N ASN A 124 -11.01 0.50 -19.27
CA ASN A 124 -10.10 1.63 -19.48
C ASN A 124 -10.14 2.61 -18.29
N GLN A 125 -9.12 3.48 -18.21
CA GLN A 125 -9.00 4.46 -17.13
C GLN A 125 -10.05 5.59 -17.21
N THR A 126 -10.48 5.95 -18.42
CA THR A 126 -11.54 6.95 -18.64
C THR A 126 -12.86 6.52 -17.97
N ASN A 127 -13.24 5.25 -18.10
CA ASN A 127 -14.43 4.69 -17.46
C ASN A 127 -14.33 4.84 -15.94
N LYS A 128 -13.19 4.50 -15.33
CA LYS A 128 -13.01 4.65 -13.88
C LYS A 128 -13.19 6.10 -13.42
N ARG A 129 -12.63 7.07 -14.15
CA ARG A 129 -12.83 8.50 -13.84
C ARG A 129 -14.29 8.94 -14.03
N CYS A 130 -14.96 8.47 -15.09
CA CYS A 130 -16.38 8.74 -15.30
C CYS A 130 -17.26 8.14 -14.20
N MET A 131 -16.92 6.94 -13.72
CA MET A 131 -17.58 6.27 -12.60
C MET A 131 -17.41 7.08 -11.32
N GLU A 132 -16.19 7.51 -11.01
CA GLU A 132 -15.89 8.38 -9.86
C GLU A 132 -16.66 9.70 -9.94
N ALA A 133 -16.59 10.41 -11.07
CA ALA A 133 -17.29 11.68 -11.28
C ALA A 133 -18.83 11.57 -11.25
N ALA A 134 -19.38 10.36 -11.34
CA ALA A 134 -20.80 10.09 -11.24
C ALA A 134 -21.24 9.59 -9.85
N GLY A 135 -20.33 9.55 -8.88
CA GLY A 135 -20.65 9.15 -7.50
C GLY A 135 -20.68 7.64 -7.28
N ALA A 136 -20.07 6.85 -8.17
CA ALA A 136 -20.06 5.39 -8.03
C ALA A 136 -19.26 4.95 -6.78
N ALA A 137 -18.22 5.70 -6.40
CA ALA A 137 -17.39 5.39 -5.25
C ALA A 137 -18.18 5.47 -3.93
N GLU A 138 -18.91 6.56 -3.74
CA GLU A 138 -19.77 6.82 -2.58
C GLU A 138 -20.92 5.82 -2.52
N PHE A 139 -21.51 5.49 -3.67
CA PHE A 139 -22.53 4.45 -3.76
C PHE A 139 -21.98 3.08 -3.31
N LEU A 140 -20.84 2.65 -3.84
CA LEU A 140 -20.23 1.37 -3.50
C LEU A 140 -19.81 1.32 -2.01
N ALA A 141 -19.25 2.41 -1.48
CA ALA A 141 -18.89 2.50 -0.06
C ALA A 141 -20.13 2.40 0.84
N SER A 142 -21.20 3.14 0.52
CA SER A 142 -22.46 3.05 1.29
C SER A 142 -23.11 1.67 1.20
N LEU A 143 -22.97 0.99 0.07
CA LEU A 143 -23.44 -0.39 -0.09
C LEU A 143 -22.62 -1.36 0.78
N VAL A 144 -21.29 -1.24 0.80
CA VAL A 144 -20.42 -2.05 1.68
C VAL A 144 -20.84 -1.85 3.14
N ILE A 145 -20.97 -0.60 3.61
CA ILE A 145 -21.42 -0.28 4.98
C ILE A 145 -22.74 -0.98 5.31
N LYS A 146 -23.74 -0.79 4.45
CA LYS A 146 -25.07 -1.39 4.63
C LYS A 146 -25.00 -2.91 4.73
N LYS A 147 -24.24 -3.56 3.84
CA LYS A 147 -24.12 -5.03 3.80
C LYS A 147 -23.34 -5.60 4.98
N THR A 148 -22.31 -4.92 5.47
CA THR A 148 -21.62 -5.33 6.71
C THR A 148 -22.51 -5.20 7.95
N LEU A 149 -23.33 -4.15 8.03
CA LEU A 149 -24.30 -4.00 9.12
C LEU A 149 -25.39 -5.06 9.08
N GLU A 150 -25.91 -5.40 7.90
CA GLU A 150 -26.88 -6.49 7.70
C GLU A 150 -26.28 -7.84 8.12
N ALA A 151 -25.04 -8.13 7.71
CA ALA A 151 -24.35 -9.37 8.07
C ALA A 151 -24.07 -9.50 9.58
N SER A 152 -23.92 -8.38 10.29
CA SER A 152 -23.62 -8.35 11.73
C SER A 152 -24.86 -8.53 12.61
N ARG A 153 -26.07 -8.25 12.10
CA ARG A 153 -27.36 -8.32 12.82
C ARG A 153 -28.08 -9.68 12.68
N GLY A 154 -27.34 -10.73 12.34
CA GLY A 154 -27.83 -11.94 11.67
C GLY A 154 -28.82 -12.87 12.38
N GLU A 155 -29.96 -12.38 12.90
CA GLU A 155 -31.02 -13.26 13.41
C GLU A 155 -32.47 -12.90 12.98
N ASP A 156 -32.75 -11.68 12.45
CA ASP A 156 -34.16 -11.22 12.25
C ASP A 156 -34.59 -10.88 10.79
N SER A 157 -33.81 -11.21 9.74
CA SER A 157 -34.18 -10.86 8.36
C SER A 157 -34.47 -12.07 7.46
N GLU A 158 -35.54 -12.01 6.66
CA GLU A 158 -35.94 -12.98 5.61
C GLU A 158 -34.90 -13.21 4.49
N PHE A 159 -33.73 -12.55 4.54
CA PHE A 159 -32.70 -12.63 3.50
C PHE A 159 -31.58 -13.59 3.88
N ASP A 160 -31.15 -14.42 2.91
CA ASP A 160 -30.00 -15.31 3.05
C ASP A 160 -28.71 -14.51 3.33
N PRO A 161 -28.04 -14.73 4.48
CA PRO A 161 -26.78 -14.07 4.84
C PRO A 161 -25.68 -14.23 3.77
N SER A 162 -25.76 -15.31 2.97
CA SER A 162 -24.80 -15.60 1.90
C SER A 162 -24.85 -14.56 0.77
N ASP A 163 -26.03 -14.07 0.41
CA ASP A 163 -26.23 -13.10 -0.67
C ASP A 163 -25.73 -11.71 -0.29
N SER A 164 -25.96 -11.28 0.95
CA SER A 164 -25.47 -10.00 1.46
C SER A 164 -23.94 -9.95 1.50
N ARG A 165 -23.29 -11.05 1.87
CA ARG A 165 -21.83 -11.14 1.86
C ARG A 165 -21.26 -11.08 0.44
N LYS A 166 -21.87 -11.82 -0.49
CA LYS A 166 -21.48 -11.80 -1.91
C LYS A 166 -21.62 -10.40 -2.52
N ALA A 167 -22.70 -9.69 -2.20
CA ALA A 167 -22.89 -8.32 -2.65
C ALA A 167 -21.84 -7.36 -2.08
N CYS A 168 -21.47 -7.53 -0.79
CA CYS A 168 -20.40 -6.76 -0.16
C CYS A 168 -19.05 -7.00 -0.85
N ASP A 169 -18.70 -8.26 -1.08
CA ASP A 169 -17.44 -8.67 -1.72
C ASP A 169 -17.33 -8.10 -3.14
N GLU A 170 -18.40 -8.20 -3.93
CA GLU A 170 -18.42 -7.68 -5.29
C GLU A 170 -18.35 -6.15 -5.32
N ALA A 171 -19.07 -5.46 -4.42
CA ALA A 171 -19.01 -4.01 -4.30
C ALA A 171 -17.61 -3.51 -3.91
N LEU A 172 -16.96 -4.19 -2.96
CA LEU A 172 -15.59 -3.89 -2.55
C LEU A 172 -14.58 -4.13 -3.68
N SER A 173 -14.73 -5.24 -4.42
CA SER A 173 -13.91 -5.56 -5.58
C SER A 173 -14.00 -4.46 -6.65
N VAL A 174 -15.22 -4.01 -6.96
CA VAL A 174 -15.44 -2.89 -7.91
C VAL A 174 -14.78 -1.63 -7.38
N LEU A 175 -15.02 -1.26 -6.12
CA LEU A 175 -14.51 -0.04 -5.50
C LEU A 175 -12.97 0.01 -5.53
N TYR A 176 -12.32 -1.10 -5.17
CA TYR A 176 -10.86 -1.23 -5.26
C TYR A 176 -10.36 -1.07 -6.71
N SER A 177 -11.07 -1.66 -7.68
CA SER A 177 -10.69 -1.60 -9.10
C SER A 177 -10.76 -0.18 -9.71
N LEU A 178 -11.56 0.72 -9.11
CA LEU A 178 -11.70 2.11 -9.58
C LEU A 178 -10.40 2.91 -9.45
N GLN A 179 -9.49 2.53 -8.54
CA GLN A 179 -8.22 3.24 -8.32
C GLN A 179 -8.44 4.76 -8.19
N LEU A 180 -9.26 5.12 -7.21
CA LEU A 180 -9.79 6.46 -7.00
C LEU A 180 -8.70 7.54 -6.92
N SER A 181 -9.05 8.74 -7.36
CA SER A 181 -8.21 9.92 -7.16
C SER A 181 -8.06 10.28 -5.67
N GLU A 182 -7.12 11.17 -5.34
CA GLU A 182 -6.99 11.70 -3.97
C GLU A 182 -8.29 12.35 -3.47
N SER A 183 -9.03 13.06 -4.34
CA SER A 183 -10.34 13.64 -3.98
C SER A 183 -11.40 12.58 -3.71
N GLY A 184 -11.45 11.52 -4.51
CA GLY A 184 -12.37 10.40 -4.29
C GLY A 184 -12.03 9.61 -3.02
N LEU A 185 -10.74 9.42 -2.71
CA LEU A 185 -10.35 8.80 -1.46
C LEU A 185 -10.72 9.65 -0.24
N LYS A 186 -10.58 10.98 -0.34
CA LYS A 186 -11.02 11.92 0.71
C LYS A 186 -12.53 11.89 0.92
N SER A 187 -13.34 11.76 -0.13
CA SER A 187 -14.81 11.68 0.02
C SER A 187 -15.26 10.42 0.77
N LEU A 188 -14.50 9.33 0.67
CA LEU A 188 -14.77 8.08 1.39
C LEU A 188 -14.20 8.06 2.82
N ASN A 189 -13.40 9.05 3.22
CA ASN A 189 -12.61 9.01 4.42
C ASN A 189 -13.42 9.33 5.69
N ASN A 190 -14.31 8.42 6.07
CA ASN A 190 -15.15 8.52 7.27
C ASN A 190 -15.00 7.29 8.17
N THR A 191 -15.32 7.45 9.45
CA THR A 191 -15.15 6.41 10.47
C THR A 191 -16.00 5.17 10.21
N GLU A 192 -17.25 5.34 9.78
CA GLU A 192 -18.20 4.25 9.52
C GLU A 192 -17.69 3.31 8.40
N PHE A 193 -17.08 3.89 7.37
CA PHE A 193 -16.51 3.09 6.28
C PHE A 193 -15.24 2.35 6.73
N VAL A 194 -14.38 2.97 7.54
CA VAL A 194 -13.21 2.29 8.12
C VAL A 194 -13.62 1.12 9.02
N GLU A 195 -14.65 1.30 9.84
CA GLU A 195 -15.22 0.25 10.68
C GLU A 195 -15.79 -0.88 9.83
N SER A 196 -16.52 -0.55 8.75
CA SER A 196 -17.06 -1.54 7.81
C SER A 196 -15.95 -2.34 7.13
N LEU A 197 -14.88 -1.69 6.65
CA LEU A 197 -13.71 -2.38 6.09
C LEU A 197 -13.02 -3.26 7.13
N THR A 198 -13.01 -2.86 8.41
CA THR A 198 -12.50 -3.67 9.51
C THR A 198 -13.33 -4.94 9.72
N LEU A 199 -14.65 -4.85 9.66
CA LEU A 199 -15.55 -6.02 9.72
C LEU A 199 -15.35 -6.96 8.52
N VAL A 200 -15.08 -6.42 7.32
CA VAL A 200 -14.70 -7.23 6.15
C VAL A 200 -13.36 -7.92 6.38
N MET A 201 -12.38 -7.25 7.00
CA MET A 201 -11.09 -7.88 7.34
C MET A 201 -11.24 -9.05 8.32
N GLN A 202 -12.18 -8.96 9.28
CA GLN A 202 -12.48 -10.01 10.26
C GLN A 202 -13.00 -11.30 9.65
N SER A 203 -13.84 -11.17 8.64
CA SER A 203 -14.76 -12.25 8.30
C SER A 203 -14.85 -12.55 6.80
N GLY A 204 -14.41 -11.62 5.95
CA GLY A 204 -14.48 -11.76 4.50
C GLY A 204 -13.58 -12.85 3.92
N SER A 205 -13.74 -13.11 2.62
CA SER A 205 -12.82 -13.97 1.86
C SER A 205 -11.40 -13.42 1.88
N TYR A 206 -10.39 -14.27 1.61
CA TYR A 206 -9.01 -13.80 1.47
C TYR A 206 -8.86 -12.64 0.49
N GLU A 207 -9.61 -12.66 -0.61
CA GLU A 207 -9.62 -11.59 -1.61
C GLU A 207 -10.22 -10.30 -1.06
N SER A 208 -11.38 -10.37 -0.41
CA SER A 208 -12.03 -9.20 0.21
C SER A 208 -11.18 -8.58 1.32
N ARG A 209 -10.56 -9.41 2.17
CA ARG A 209 -9.64 -8.96 3.22
C ARG A 209 -8.44 -8.22 2.62
N ALA A 210 -7.89 -8.73 1.51
CA ALA A 210 -6.80 -8.08 0.79
C ALA A 210 -7.25 -6.74 0.17
N TYR A 211 -8.41 -6.67 -0.47
CA TYR A 211 -8.94 -5.43 -1.02
C TYR A 211 -9.23 -4.39 0.07
N SER A 212 -9.80 -4.81 1.21
CA SER A 212 -10.04 -3.92 2.35
C SER A 212 -8.77 -3.25 2.84
N VAL A 213 -7.71 -4.02 3.12
CA VAL A 213 -6.47 -3.42 3.64
C VAL A 213 -5.74 -2.58 2.58
N MET A 214 -5.84 -2.94 1.31
CA MET A 214 -5.25 -2.15 0.21
C MET A 214 -6.00 -0.84 -0.02
N LEU A 215 -7.33 -0.83 0.15
CA LEU A 215 -8.14 0.38 0.10
C LEU A 215 -7.88 1.27 1.32
N LEU A 216 -7.88 0.70 2.53
CA LEU A 216 -7.51 1.39 3.77
C LEU A 216 -6.13 2.04 3.65
N LYS A 217 -5.14 1.32 3.09
CA LYS A 217 -3.81 1.85 2.82
C LYS A 217 -3.85 3.11 1.96
N SER A 218 -4.67 3.16 0.92
CA SER A 218 -4.78 4.34 0.05
C SER A 218 -5.58 5.47 0.70
N MET A 219 -6.65 5.16 1.44
CA MET A 219 -7.45 6.15 2.14
C MET A 219 -6.66 6.84 3.26
N LEU A 220 -5.95 6.08 4.08
CA LEU A 220 -5.18 6.62 5.20
C LEU A 220 -3.96 7.45 4.76
N GLU A 221 -3.45 7.26 3.54
CA GLU A 221 -2.41 8.12 2.96
C GLU A 221 -2.90 9.57 2.73
N VAL A 222 -4.20 9.78 2.59
CA VAL A 222 -4.82 11.10 2.33
C VAL A 222 -5.77 11.55 3.44
N ALA A 223 -5.79 10.80 4.55
CA ALA A 223 -6.75 10.99 5.63
C ALA A 223 -6.41 12.17 6.53
N ASP A 224 -7.46 12.83 7.03
CA ASP A 224 -7.32 13.85 8.06
C ASP A 224 -6.82 13.26 9.39
N PRO A 225 -6.00 14.02 10.15
CA PRO A 225 -5.53 13.58 11.46
C PRO A 225 -6.63 13.16 12.44
N SER A 226 -7.83 13.74 12.32
CA SER A 226 -8.99 13.44 13.17
C SER A 226 -9.45 11.98 13.05
N LEU A 227 -9.37 11.38 11.86
CA LEU A 227 -9.70 9.98 11.66
C LEU A 227 -8.62 9.07 12.27
N LEU A 228 -7.34 9.42 12.04
CA LEU A 228 -6.20 8.61 12.51
C LEU A 228 -6.13 8.49 14.04
N ILE A 229 -6.58 9.50 14.78
CA ILE A 229 -6.58 9.49 16.26
C ILE A 229 -7.66 8.54 16.82
N ASN A 230 -8.70 8.22 16.04
CA ASN A 230 -9.90 7.51 16.48
C ASN A 230 -10.01 6.07 15.97
N LEU A 231 -8.92 5.48 15.47
CA LEU A 231 -8.90 4.08 15.05
C LEU A 231 -9.12 3.12 16.24
N GLN A 232 -10.01 2.14 16.08
CA GLN A 232 -10.40 1.21 17.15
C GLN A 232 -9.37 0.08 17.37
N PRO A 233 -9.33 -0.57 18.55
CA PRO A 233 -8.43 -1.71 18.79
C PRO A 233 -8.61 -2.86 17.79
N GLU A 234 -9.86 -3.18 17.42
CA GLU A 234 -10.22 -4.25 16.49
C GLU A 234 -9.57 -4.05 15.12
N PHE A 235 -9.42 -2.80 14.69
CA PHE A 235 -8.69 -2.45 13.47
C PHE A 235 -7.25 -2.97 13.52
N PHE A 236 -6.55 -2.82 14.64
CA PHE A 236 -5.17 -3.28 14.76
C PHE A 236 -5.07 -4.81 14.94
N ALA A 237 -6.05 -5.44 15.60
CA ALA A 237 -6.15 -6.89 15.68
C ALA A 237 -6.24 -7.52 14.29
N GLU A 238 -7.07 -6.96 13.42
CA GLU A 238 -7.20 -7.47 12.05
C GLU A 238 -5.96 -7.25 11.19
N LEU A 239 -5.26 -6.13 11.37
CA LEU A 239 -3.98 -5.92 10.68
C LEU A 239 -2.94 -6.96 11.13
N ALA A 240 -2.88 -7.26 12.42
CA ALA A 240 -2.01 -8.33 12.93
C ALA A 240 -2.39 -9.69 12.34
N GLN A 241 -3.70 -9.99 12.27
CA GLN A 241 -4.20 -11.24 11.70
C GLN A 241 -3.88 -11.35 10.19
N ILE A 242 -4.05 -10.29 9.41
CA ILE A 242 -3.70 -10.30 7.97
C ILE A 242 -2.20 -10.53 7.76
N LEU A 243 -1.35 -9.96 8.62
CA LEU A 243 0.09 -10.23 8.58
C LEU A 243 0.40 -11.69 8.90
N ASN A 244 -0.25 -12.24 9.92
CA ASN A 244 -0.07 -13.62 10.34
C ASN A 244 -0.55 -14.63 9.27
N ASP A 245 -1.70 -14.37 8.66
CA ASP A 245 -2.28 -15.24 7.63
C ASP A 245 -1.50 -15.22 6.31
N GLN A 246 -0.64 -14.21 6.10
CA GLN A 246 0.18 -14.04 4.90
C GLN A 246 -0.61 -14.17 3.57
N ILE A 247 -1.83 -13.61 3.55
CA ILE A 247 -2.80 -13.71 2.44
C ILE A 247 -2.16 -13.45 1.06
N SER A 248 -1.38 -12.38 0.96
CA SER A 248 -0.54 -12.11 -0.21
C SER A 248 0.55 -11.09 0.13
N GLN A 249 1.64 -11.10 -0.63
CA GLN A 249 2.72 -10.10 -0.46
C GLN A 249 2.25 -8.66 -0.64
N LYS A 250 1.25 -8.43 -1.51
CA LYS A 250 0.65 -7.10 -1.71
C LYS A 250 -0.14 -6.67 -0.47
N ALA A 251 -0.97 -7.56 0.08
CA ALA A 251 -1.73 -7.31 1.29
C ALA A 251 -0.78 -7.06 2.48
N SER A 252 0.20 -7.92 2.73
CA SER A 252 1.15 -7.75 3.85
C SER A 252 1.90 -6.42 3.76
N LYS A 253 2.38 -6.01 2.57
CA LYS A 253 3.01 -4.70 2.39
C LYS A 253 2.02 -3.55 2.60
N ALA A 254 0.77 -3.68 2.18
CA ALA A 254 -0.26 -2.69 2.46
C ALA A 254 -0.53 -2.56 3.97
N THR A 255 -0.66 -3.68 4.68
CA THR A 255 -0.83 -3.75 6.13
C THR A 255 0.32 -3.07 6.88
N LEU A 256 1.57 -3.36 6.49
CA LEU A 256 2.74 -2.70 7.07
C LEU A 256 2.73 -1.18 6.81
N LYS A 257 2.29 -0.72 5.63
CA LYS A 257 2.15 0.73 5.35
C LYS A 257 1.07 1.35 6.23
N VAL A 258 -0.07 0.69 6.39
CA VAL A 258 -1.16 1.15 7.29
C VAL A 258 -0.63 1.33 8.71
N LEU A 259 0.11 0.35 9.23
CA LEU A 259 0.74 0.45 10.56
C LEU A 259 1.75 1.60 10.64
N ILE A 260 2.55 1.84 9.59
CA ILE A 260 3.50 2.97 9.51
C ILE A 260 2.78 4.32 9.54
N ILE A 261 1.58 4.43 8.97
CA ILE A 261 0.76 5.64 8.95
C ILE A 261 0.04 5.84 10.30
N ALA A 262 -0.46 4.76 10.91
CA ALA A 262 -1.28 4.83 12.12
C ALA A 262 -0.47 4.89 13.43
N CYS A 263 0.69 4.23 13.51
CA CYS A 263 1.49 4.11 14.73
C CYS A 263 2.40 5.32 15.10
N PRO A 264 2.53 6.42 14.34
CA PRO A 264 3.08 7.66 14.89
C PRO A 264 2.24 8.22 16.05
N TRP A 265 0.94 7.90 16.08
CA TRP A 265 0.00 8.33 17.11
C TRP A 265 0.12 7.47 18.37
N GLY A 266 0.34 8.13 19.51
CA GLY A 266 0.65 7.46 20.79
C GLY A 266 -0.33 6.36 21.19
N ARG A 267 -1.64 6.66 21.14
CA ARG A 267 -2.71 5.72 21.50
C ARG A 267 -2.78 4.52 20.55
N ASN A 268 -2.54 4.73 19.26
CA ASN A 268 -2.55 3.67 18.25
C ASN A 268 -1.41 2.68 18.45
N ARG A 269 -0.23 3.15 18.91
CA ARG A 269 0.88 2.24 19.25
C ARG A 269 0.48 1.23 20.31
N ILE A 270 -0.16 1.71 21.38
CA ILE A 270 -0.58 0.87 22.50
C ILE A 270 -1.60 -0.17 22.00
N LYS A 271 -2.65 0.29 21.29
CA LYS A 271 -3.64 -0.60 20.67
C LYS A 271 -3.01 -1.65 19.75
N ALA A 272 -2.04 -1.26 18.92
CA ALA A 272 -1.34 -2.17 18.02
C ALA A 272 -0.50 -3.23 18.77
N VAL A 273 0.15 -2.84 19.85
CA VAL A 273 0.91 -3.75 20.72
C VAL A 273 -0.03 -4.73 21.41
N GLU A 274 -1.09 -4.24 22.05
CA GLU A 274 -2.10 -5.05 22.75
C GLU A 274 -2.80 -6.04 21.80
N SER A 275 -2.92 -5.66 20.54
CA SER A 275 -3.48 -6.50 19.47
C SER A 275 -2.50 -7.54 18.91
N GLY A 276 -1.32 -7.72 19.51
CA GLY A 276 -0.36 -8.76 19.11
C GLY A 276 0.50 -8.43 17.89
N SER A 277 0.62 -7.15 17.48
CA SER A 277 1.44 -6.80 16.31
C SER A 277 2.93 -7.13 16.49
N VAL A 278 3.47 -6.98 17.70
CA VAL A 278 4.90 -7.19 17.98
C VAL A 278 5.35 -8.64 17.74
N PRO A 279 4.73 -9.68 18.35
CA PRO A 279 5.13 -11.07 18.10
C PRO A 279 5.00 -11.45 16.62
N VAL A 280 3.89 -11.08 15.95
CA VAL A 280 3.70 -11.36 14.51
C VAL A 280 4.82 -10.77 13.66
N LEU A 281 5.25 -9.53 13.93
CA LEU A 281 6.35 -8.89 13.19
C LEU A 281 7.70 -9.58 13.44
N ILE A 282 7.93 -10.10 14.65
CA ILE A 282 9.15 -10.83 14.99
C ILE A 282 9.21 -12.15 14.24
N ASP A 283 8.10 -12.90 14.22
CA ASP A 283 8.00 -14.17 13.51
C ASP A 283 8.18 -13.98 12.00
N LEU A 284 7.51 -13.00 11.40
CA LEU A 284 7.69 -12.69 9.98
C LEU A 284 9.13 -12.25 9.65
N LEU A 285 9.83 -11.56 10.57
CA LEU A 285 11.23 -11.21 10.37
C LEU A 285 12.17 -12.42 10.42
N LEU A 286 11.81 -13.50 11.13
CA LEU A 286 12.62 -14.73 11.15
C LEU A 286 12.68 -15.35 9.76
N ASP A 287 11.54 -15.39 9.06
CA ASP A 287 11.38 -16.07 7.77
C ASP A 287 11.59 -15.17 6.54
N SER A 288 11.57 -13.85 6.73
CA SER A 288 11.69 -12.90 5.61
C SER A 288 13.14 -12.59 5.22
N TYR A 289 13.42 -12.76 3.92
CA TYR A 289 14.67 -12.34 3.27
C TYR A 289 14.46 -11.17 2.30
N GLU A 290 13.21 -10.78 2.05
CA GLU A 290 12.89 -9.70 1.12
C GLU A 290 13.25 -8.35 1.75
N ARG A 291 14.15 -7.62 1.09
CA ARG A 291 14.73 -6.38 1.62
C ARG A 291 13.66 -5.39 2.05
N ARG A 292 12.64 -5.16 1.21
CA ARG A 292 11.64 -4.13 1.46
C ARG A 292 10.70 -4.49 2.60
N ALA A 293 10.22 -5.73 2.67
CA ALA A 293 9.42 -6.20 3.81
C ALA A 293 10.21 -6.08 5.13
N CYS A 294 11.49 -6.49 5.16
CA CYS A 294 12.33 -6.35 6.34
C CYS A 294 12.46 -4.88 6.81
N GLU A 295 12.69 -3.94 5.89
CA GLU A 295 12.74 -2.50 6.21
C GLU A 295 11.42 -2.00 6.81
N MET A 296 10.29 -2.43 6.25
CA MET A 296 8.97 -2.01 6.70
C MET A 296 8.61 -2.60 8.07
N MET A 297 8.86 -3.89 8.29
CA MET A 297 8.64 -4.54 9.59
C MET A 297 9.50 -3.91 10.69
N LEU A 298 10.78 -3.64 10.42
CA LEU A 298 11.65 -2.94 11.37
C LEU A 298 11.20 -1.49 11.61
N THR A 299 10.59 -0.83 10.61
CA THR A 299 10.01 0.51 10.79
C THR A 299 8.81 0.46 11.72
N VAL A 300 7.92 -0.54 11.58
CA VAL A 300 6.78 -0.72 12.49
C VAL A 300 7.28 -1.07 13.89
N LEU A 301 8.20 -2.03 14.04
CA LEU A 301 8.77 -2.37 15.36
C LEU A 301 9.45 -1.18 16.03
N ASP A 302 10.19 -0.33 15.29
CA ASP A 302 10.78 0.92 15.81
C ASP A 302 9.69 1.85 16.34
N LEU A 303 8.58 2.02 15.62
CA LEU A 303 7.43 2.82 16.08
C LEU A 303 6.79 2.24 17.35
N LEU A 304 6.55 0.93 17.40
CA LEU A 304 5.92 0.27 18.56
C LEU A 304 6.83 0.30 19.80
N CYS A 305 8.15 0.19 19.63
CA CYS A 305 9.12 0.27 20.73
C CYS A 305 9.32 1.69 21.31
N LEU A 306 8.61 2.69 20.80
CA LEU A 306 8.55 4.03 21.40
C LEU A 306 7.68 4.06 22.67
N CYS A 307 6.79 3.07 22.89
CA CYS A 307 6.04 2.92 24.13
C CYS A 307 6.60 1.78 25.01
N ALA A 308 6.22 1.74 26.28
CA ALA A 308 6.76 0.77 27.24
C ALA A 308 6.24 -0.64 26.97
N GLU A 309 4.97 -0.75 26.58
CA GLU A 309 4.26 -1.96 26.22
C GLU A 309 4.94 -2.65 25.02
N GLY A 310 5.28 -1.88 23.98
CA GLY A 310 5.95 -2.44 22.79
C GLY A 310 7.34 -2.99 23.10
N ARG A 311 8.10 -2.33 24.00
CA ARG A 311 9.38 -2.86 24.47
C ARG A 311 9.20 -4.11 25.32
N ALA A 312 8.17 -4.14 26.17
CA ALA A 312 7.87 -5.30 27.00
C ALA A 312 7.53 -6.53 26.15
N GLU A 313 6.66 -6.38 25.14
CA GLU A 313 6.33 -7.49 24.23
C GLU A 313 7.53 -7.92 23.37
N LEU A 314 8.39 -7.00 22.93
CA LEU A 314 9.63 -7.35 22.23
C LEU A 314 10.55 -8.21 23.10
N LEU A 315 10.70 -7.87 24.39
CA LEU A 315 11.54 -8.59 25.34
C LEU A 315 10.93 -9.92 25.82
N LYS A 316 9.60 -10.01 25.83
CA LYS A 316 8.86 -11.23 26.17
C LYS A 316 9.00 -12.28 25.08
N HIS A 317 9.12 -11.86 23.82
CA HIS A 317 9.33 -12.77 22.69
C HIS A 317 10.77 -13.32 22.67
N GLY A 318 10.94 -14.65 22.75
CA GLY A 318 12.26 -15.28 22.89
C GLY A 318 13.25 -14.99 21.73
N ALA A 319 12.75 -14.63 20.55
CA ALA A 319 13.57 -14.23 19.41
C ALA A 319 13.73 -12.70 19.21
N GLY A 320 13.08 -11.87 20.03
CA GLY A 320 12.91 -10.43 19.75
C GLY A 320 14.21 -9.66 19.59
N LEU A 321 15.08 -9.70 20.60
CA LEU A 321 16.39 -9.03 20.52
C LEU A 321 17.31 -9.66 19.46
N ALA A 322 17.28 -10.99 19.35
CA ALA A 322 18.12 -11.74 18.43
C ALA A 322 17.81 -11.40 16.97
N ILE A 323 16.52 -11.36 16.59
CA ILE A 323 16.14 -11.07 15.20
C ILE A 323 16.43 -9.63 14.82
N VAL A 324 16.16 -8.67 15.71
CA VAL A 324 16.47 -7.25 15.47
C VAL A 324 17.97 -7.07 15.27
N SER A 325 18.80 -7.67 16.14
CA SER A 325 20.26 -7.68 16.00
C SER A 325 20.74 -8.34 14.71
N LYS A 326 20.14 -9.48 14.33
CA LYS A 326 20.50 -10.23 13.12
C LYS A 326 20.34 -9.40 11.85
N LYS A 327 19.36 -8.50 11.77
CA LYS A 327 19.11 -7.67 10.57
C LYS A 327 20.11 -6.50 10.42
N ILE A 328 20.83 -6.13 11.48
CA ILE A 328 21.88 -5.09 11.43
C ILE A 328 23.02 -5.52 10.50
N LEU A 329 23.36 -4.66 9.54
CA LEU A 329 24.37 -4.86 8.49
C LEU A 329 24.08 -6.02 7.52
N ARG A 330 22.87 -6.60 7.54
CA ARG A 330 22.51 -7.75 6.69
C ARG A 330 21.42 -7.48 5.65
N VAL A 331 20.64 -6.42 5.82
CA VAL A 331 19.50 -6.10 4.92
C VAL A 331 19.75 -4.81 4.15
N SER A 332 19.86 -3.70 4.86
CA SER A 332 20.13 -2.38 4.29
C SER A 332 20.59 -1.40 5.36
N GLN A 333 21.05 -0.22 4.94
CA GLN A 333 21.39 0.87 5.86
C GLN A 333 20.15 1.35 6.63
N ALA A 334 19.00 1.48 5.97
CA ALA A 334 17.74 1.86 6.60
C ALA A 334 17.29 0.84 7.64
N ALA A 335 17.34 -0.46 7.31
CA ALA A 335 17.05 -1.54 8.25
C ALA A 335 17.99 -1.52 9.47
N SER A 336 19.29 -1.29 9.23
CA SER A 336 20.29 -1.21 10.30
C SER A 336 20.03 -0.02 11.23
N GLU A 337 19.66 1.14 10.69
CA GLU A 337 19.27 2.31 11.48
C GLU A 337 18.05 2.00 12.37
N ARG A 338 16.99 1.41 11.81
CA ARG A 338 15.78 1.06 12.57
C ARG A 338 16.08 0.04 13.67
N ALA A 339 16.85 -1.01 13.35
CA ALA A 339 17.23 -2.02 14.32
C ALA A 339 18.08 -1.45 15.47
N VAL A 340 19.05 -0.57 15.18
CA VAL A 340 19.85 0.10 16.22
C VAL A 340 18.99 1.03 17.07
N ARG A 341 17.98 1.71 16.49
CA ARG A 341 17.03 2.52 17.26
C ARG A 341 16.17 1.70 18.21
N ILE A 342 15.68 0.53 17.77
CA ILE A 342 14.95 -0.41 18.63
C ILE A 342 15.82 -0.84 19.81
N LEU A 343 17.04 -1.30 19.55
CA LEU A 343 17.98 -1.72 20.59
C LEU A 343 18.35 -0.58 21.55
N HIS A 344 18.52 0.64 21.02
CA HIS A 344 18.78 1.83 21.84
C HIS A 344 17.60 2.17 22.76
N SER A 345 16.37 2.07 22.26
CA SER A 345 15.15 2.26 23.07
C SER A 345 15.09 1.26 24.23
N VAL A 346 15.34 -0.03 23.95
CA VAL A 346 15.41 -1.07 24.99
C VAL A 346 16.54 -0.79 25.98
N ALA A 347 17.75 -0.54 25.50
CA ALA A 347 18.91 -0.29 26.34
C ALA A 347 18.75 0.96 27.22
N ARG A 348 18.00 1.96 26.78
CA ARG A 348 17.80 3.19 27.54
C ARG A 348 16.67 3.10 28.57
N PHE A 349 15.58 2.40 28.23
CA PHE A 349 14.34 2.46 29.01
C PHE A 349 13.91 1.12 29.61
N SER A 350 14.58 0.02 29.28
CA SER A 350 14.22 -1.34 29.70
C SER A 350 15.44 -2.21 30.04
N ALA A 351 16.59 -1.60 30.32
CA ALA A 351 17.84 -2.29 30.63
C ALA A 351 17.89 -2.84 32.07
N THR A 352 17.27 -4.00 32.28
CA THR A 352 17.49 -4.80 33.49
C THR A 352 18.78 -5.61 33.37
N PRO A 353 19.39 -6.08 34.48
CA PRO A 353 20.59 -6.93 34.43
C PRO A 353 20.41 -8.17 33.53
N ARG A 354 19.22 -8.78 33.56
CA ARG A 354 18.87 -9.92 32.70
C ARG A 354 18.90 -9.55 31.21
N VAL A 355 18.28 -8.42 30.84
CA VAL A 355 18.27 -7.92 29.45
C VAL A 355 19.70 -7.61 28.98
N LEU A 356 20.50 -6.95 29.81
CA LEU A 356 21.90 -6.64 29.47
C LEU A 356 22.77 -7.89 29.28
N GLN A 357 22.55 -8.91 30.11
CA GLN A 357 23.21 -10.21 29.99
C GLN A 357 22.76 -10.94 28.71
N GLU A 358 21.47 -10.94 28.41
CA GLU A 358 20.93 -11.54 27.18
C GLU A 358 21.53 -10.86 25.94
N MET A 359 21.50 -9.52 25.89
CA MET A 359 22.10 -8.74 24.80
C MET A 359 23.58 -9.10 24.57
N LEU A 360 24.32 -9.33 25.64
CA LEU A 360 25.71 -9.76 25.58
C LEU A 360 25.84 -11.18 25.02
N GLN A 361 25.05 -12.14 25.52
CA GLN A 361 25.09 -13.56 25.12
C GLN A 361 24.71 -13.77 23.65
N ILE A 362 23.71 -13.06 23.13
CA ILE A 362 23.29 -13.16 21.73
C ILE A 362 24.18 -12.35 20.76
N GLY A 363 25.21 -11.69 21.29
CA GLY A 363 26.22 -10.98 20.49
C GLY A 363 25.79 -9.59 19.99
N ILE A 364 24.81 -8.93 20.63
CA ILE A 364 24.46 -7.53 20.29
C ILE A 364 25.65 -6.62 20.53
N VAL A 365 26.35 -6.75 21.64
CA VAL A 365 27.49 -5.87 21.97
C VAL A 365 28.57 -5.94 20.89
N THR A 366 28.91 -7.14 20.44
CA THR A 366 29.81 -7.39 19.30
C THR A 366 29.29 -6.72 18.03
N LYS A 367 27.99 -6.83 17.75
CA LYS A 367 27.36 -6.18 16.59
C LYS A 367 27.46 -4.65 16.68
N LEU A 368 27.28 -4.06 17.85
CA LEU A 368 27.39 -2.61 18.07
C LEU A 368 28.82 -2.11 17.84
N CYS A 369 29.84 -2.85 18.32
CA CYS A 369 31.23 -2.54 18.02
C CYS A 369 31.49 -2.49 16.50
N LEU A 370 30.96 -3.47 15.74
CA LEU A 370 31.06 -3.47 14.28
C LEU A 370 30.36 -2.26 13.64
N VAL A 371 29.16 -1.91 14.10
CA VAL A 371 28.41 -0.72 13.61
C VAL A 371 29.22 0.57 13.77
N VAL A 372 29.99 0.71 14.84
CA VAL A 372 30.84 1.89 15.06
C VAL A 372 31.99 1.97 14.04
N GLN A 373 32.54 0.82 13.65
CA GLN A 373 33.67 0.72 12.73
C GLN A 373 33.26 0.91 11.26
N VAL A 374 32.22 0.21 10.80
CA VAL A 374 31.83 0.19 9.39
C VAL A 374 31.19 1.51 8.96
N GLU A 375 31.20 1.84 7.67
CA GLU A 375 30.45 3.00 7.17
C GLU A 375 28.94 2.80 7.40
N CYS A 376 28.38 3.67 8.24
CA CYS A 376 27.00 3.70 8.67
C CYS A 376 26.63 5.16 8.93
N GLY A 377 25.32 5.47 8.91
CA GLY A 377 24.85 6.83 9.18
C GLY A 377 25.37 7.36 10.53
N SER A 378 25.80 8.63 10.56
CA SER A 378 26.44 9.25 11.75
C SER A 378 25.61 9.07 13.03
N LYS A 379 24.28 9.31 12.95
CA LYS A 379 23.33 9.12 14.07
C LYS A 379 23.26 7.66 14.54
N THR A 380 23.42 6.70 13.64
CA THR A 380 23.41 5.26 13.98
C THR A 380 24.67 4.90 14.75
N LYS A 381 25.84 5.39 14.33
CA LYS A 381 27.11 5.21 15.06
C LYS A 381 27.06 5.85 16.44
N GLU A 382 26.50 7.05 16.54
CA GLU A 382 26.34 7.77 17.80
C GLU A 382 25.50 6.98 18.81
N ARG A 383 24.33 6.47 18.39
CA ARG A 383 23.49 5.60 19.25
C ARG A 383 24.20 4.32 19.66
N ALA A 384 24.95 3.70 18.76
CA ALA A 384 25.73 2.50 19.08
C ALA A 384 26.79 2.82 20.16
N ARG A 385 27.52 3.94 20.03
CA ARG A 385 28.48 4.39 21.05
C ARG A 385 27.79 4.72 22.37
N ASP A 386 26.64 5.38 22.34
CA ASP A 386 25.85 5.73 23.53
C ASP A 386 25.47 4.47 24.31
N MET A 387 24.93 3.44 23.65
CA MET A 387 24.63 2.16 24.32
C MET A 387 25.87 1.54 24.97
N LEU A 388 26.98 1.46 24.21
CA LEU A 388 28.22 0.86 24.70
C LEU A 388 28.77 1.61 25.93
N LYS A 389 28.69 2.95 25.94
CA LYS A 389 29.11 3.78 27.09
C LYS A 389 28.16 3.61 28.27
N LEU A 390 26.85 3.69 28.03
CA LEU A 390 25.81 3.63 29.05
C LEU A 390 25.90 2.36 29.89
N HIS A 391 26.23 1.22 29.25
CA HIS A 391 26.29 -0.10 29.90
C HIS A 391 27.71 -0.68 29.99
N ALA A 392 28.73 0.17 29.93
CA ALA A 392 30.14 -0.25 29.94
C ALA A 392 30.50 -1.14 31.15
N ARG A 393 29.89 -0.91 32.32
CA ARG A 393 30.10 -1.74 33.53
C ARG A 393 29.67 -3.19 33.32
N ALA A 394 28.60 -3.43 32.57
CA ALA A 394 28.09 -4.77 32.30
C ALA A 394 28.81 -5.45 31.12
N TRP A 395 29.30 -4.67 30.15
CA TRP A 395 29.75 -5.22 28.86
C TRP A 395 31.26 -5.17 28.62
N ARG A 396 31.97 -4.10 29.02
CA ARG A 396 33.34 -3.77 28.55
C ARG A 396 34.36 -4.91 28.73
N ASN A 397 34.28 -5.62 29.85
CA ASN A 397 35.23 -6.67 30.22
C ASN A 397 34.69 -8.09 29.99
N SER A 398 33.61 -8.23 29.22
CA SER A 398 33.01 -9.53 28.98
C SER A 398 33.84 -10.37 28.01
N ALA A 399 33.99 -11.66 28.34
CA ALA A 399 34.60 -12.65 27.46
C ALA A 399 33.81 -12.90 26.17
N CYS A 400 32.54 -12.47 26.11
CA CYS A 400 31.71 -12.57 24.90
C CYS A 400 32.11 -11.57 23.81
N ILE A 401 32.96 -10.58 24.12
CA ILE A 401 33.46 -9.61 23.14
C ILE A 401 34.78 -10.12 22.54
N PRO A 402 34.87 -10.30 21.21
CA PRO A 402 36.13 -10.67 20.55
C PRO A 402 37.26 -9.68 20.86
N LYS A 403 38.45 -10.18 21.18
CA LYS A 403 39.61 -9.35 21.59
C LYS A 403 39.94 -8.23 20.60
N ASN A 404 39.77 -8.48 19.30
CA ASN A 404 40.00 -7.50 18.24
C ASN A 404 38.98 -6.34 18.21
N LEU A 405 37.84 -6.48 18.90
CA LEU A 405 36.81 -5.44 18.99
C LEU A 405 36.85 -4.66 20.31
N ILE A 406 37.62 -5.12 21.30
CA ILE A 406 37.80 -4.42 22.58
C ILE A 406 38.42 -3.03 22.37
N SER A 407 39.37 -2.91 21.45
CA SER A 407 39.99 -1.62 21.08
C SER A 407 39.00 -0.63 20.46
N SER A 408 37.88 -1.13 19.94
CA SER A 408 36.81 -0.33 19.31
C SER A 408 35.68 -0.01 20.27
N TYR A 409 35.76 -0.49 21.51
CA TYR A 409 34.89 -0.07 22.58
C TYR A 409 35.18 1.42 22.85
N PRO A 410 34.16 2.30 22.83
CA PRO A 410 34.38 3.71 23.08
C PRO A 410 35.03 3.93 24.45
N SER A 411 36.05 4.80 24.47
CA SER A 411 36.83 5.16 25.66
C SER A 411 35.95 5.60 26.82
#